data_AF-A0A8T3BLZ2-F1
#
_entry.id   AF-A0A8T3BLZ2-F1
#
_cell.length_a   1.000
_cell.length_b   1.000
_cell.length_c   1.000
_cell.angle_alpha   90.00
_cell.angle_beta   90.00
_cell.angle_gamma   90.00
#
_symmetry.space_group_name_H-M   'P 1'
#
loop_
_entity.id
_entity.type
_entity.pdbx_description
1 polymer ?
#
loop_
_entity_poly.entity_id
_entity_poly.type
_entity_poly.pdbx_seq_one_letter_code
_entity_poly.pdbx_strand_id
1 'polypeptide(L)'
;MTMEDFGGRYFNVLLKKTLFDKVKYDCIVIDDYKMHDLIHESASKFFAQECVDALDDERSFLEISETIRHLSVLNEKPYILRKIEKFKHLHSLFLFYKASDEDICSALTKIFEASINLRLLYIFAPYLKVILRILEI
;
A
#
# COMPACT_ATOMS: atom_id res chain seq x y z
N MET A 1 17.74 14.70 18.12
CA MET A 1 17.24 14.86 16.74
C MET A 1 16.78 13.49 16.28
N THR A 2 15.48 13.31 16.08
CA THR A 2 14.84 12.04 15.73
C THR A 2 14.72 11.88 14.22
N MET A 3 14.40 10.67 13.75
CA MET A 3 14.08 10.43 12.32
C MET A 3 12.90 11.30 11.86
N GLU A 4 11.98 11.58 12.77
CA GLU A 4 10.85 12.50 12.56
C GLU A 4 11.32 13.94 12.33
N ASP A 5 12.30 14.44 13.11
CA ASP A 5 12.87 15.78 12.90
C ASP A 5 13.50 15.91 11.50
N PHE A 6 14.18 14.87 11.02
CA PHE A 6 14.76 14.83 9.67
C PHE A 6 13.67 14.81 8.60
N GLY A 7 12.67 13.94 8.74
CA GLY A 7 11.52 13.86 7.84
C GLY A 7 10.79 15.20 7.75
N GLY A 8 10.56 15.86 8.89
CA GLY A 8 9.91 17.17 8.96
C GLY A 8 10.68 18.27 8.22
N ARG A 9 12.02 18.24 8.24
CA ARG A 9 12.84 19.18 7.45
C ARG A 9 12.67 18.98 5.95
N TYR A 10 12.70 17.75 5.47
CA TYR A 10 12.46 17.45 4.05
C TYR A 10 11.04 17.80 3.63
N PHE A 11 10.04 17.45 4.44
CA PHE A 11 8.65 17.76 4.18
C PHE A 11 8.40 19.28 4.11
N ASN A 12 9.01 20.06 5.01
CA ASN A 12 8.95 21.52 4.96
C ASN A 12 9.50 22.11 3.65
N VAL A 13 10.50 21.48 3.04
CA VAL A 13 10.98 21.90 1.71
C VAL A 13 9.91 21.66 0.64
N LEU A 14 9.19 20.55 0.70
CA LEU A 14 8.11 20.24 -0.24
C LEU A 14 6.92 21.21 -0.09
N LEU A 15 6.57 21.56 1.15
CA LEU A 15 5.56 22.59 1.45
C LEU A 15 5.94 23.97 0.91
N LYS A 16 7.20 24.40 1.14
CA LYS A 16 7.71 25.68 0.62
C LYS A 16 7.73 25.75 -0.90
N LYS A 17 7.80 24.60 -1.58
CA LYS A 17 7.75 24.48 -3.04
C LYS A 17 6.33 24.33 -3.58
N THR A 18 5.30 24.52 -2.75
CA THR A 18 3.88 24.40 -3.11
C THR A 18 3.54 23.07 -3.79
N LEU A 19 4.27 22.00 -3.43
CA LEU A 19 3.96 20.64 -3.89
C LEU A 19 2.82 20.03 -3.06
N PHE A 20 2.66 20.54 -1.83
CA PHE A 20 1.57 20.18 -0.93
C PHE A 20 0.96 21.46 -0.36
N ASP A 21 -0.36 21.45 -0.23
CA ASP A 21 -1.15 22.50 0.38
C ASP A 21 -1.64 22.05 1.75
N LYS A 22 -1.51 22.94 2.73
CA LYS A 22 -2.05 22.71 4.06
C LYS A 22 -3.55 22.99 4.05
N VAL A 23 -4.34 21.98 4.36
CA VAL A 23 -5.80 22.04 4.42
C VAL A 23 -6.22 22.12 5.88
N LYS A 24 -7.06 23.10 6.21
CA LYS A 24 -7.70 23.20 7.52
C LYS A 24 -9.16 22.80 7.36
N TYR A 25 -9.59 21.87 8.20
CA TYR A 25 -11.02 21.58 8.36
C TYR A 25 -11.48 22.25 9.65
N ASP A 26 -12.54 23.05 9.57
CA ASP A 26 -13.04 23.88 10.69
C ASP A 26 -13.38 23.08 11.97
N CYS A 27 -13.48 21.76 11.88
CA CYS A 27 -13.91 20.86 12.94
C CYS A 27 -12.82 19.89 13.46
N ILE A 28 -11.61 19.87 12.90
CA ILE A 28 -10.55 18.92 13.30
C ILE A 28 -9.23 19.67 13.52
N VAL A 29 -8.63 19.52 14.71
CA VAL A 29 -7.30 20.05 15.07
C VAL A 29 -6.20 19.11 14.52
N ILE A 30 -6.30 18.74 13.25
CA ILE A 30 -5.30 17.94 12.55
C ILE A 30 -4.88 18.75 11.33
N ASP A 31 -3.56 18.93 11.20
CA ASP A 31 -2.96 19.53 10.03
C ASP A 31 -2.99 18.51 8.89
N ASP A 32 -4.00 18.60 8.03
CA ASP A 32 -4.07 17.78 6.81
C ASP A 32 -3.31 18.48 5.68
N TYR A 33 -2.69 17.68 4.82
CA TYR A 33 -1.97 18.16 3.64
C TYR A 33 -2.48 17.44 2.40
N LYS A 34 -2.77 18.20 1.34
CA LYS A 34 -3.12 17.65 0.03
C LYS A 34 -1.99 17.91 -0.94
N MET A 35 -1.70 16.92 -1.79
CA MET A 35 -0.79 17.12 -2.91
C MET A 35 -1.44 18.07 -3.90
N HIS A 36 -0.68 19.02 -4.44
CA HIS A 36 -1.19 19.96 -5.45
C HIS A 36 -1.67 19.19 -6.69
N ASP A 37 -2.80 19.57 -7.27
CA ASP A 37 -3.48 18.82 -8.34
C ASP A 37 -2.57 18.42 -9.50
N LEU A 38 -1.70 19.34 -9.95
CA LEU A 38 -0.72 19.06 -11.02
C LEU A 38 0.29 17.96 -10.65
N ILE A 39 0.76 17.96 -9.40
CA ILE A 39 1.70 16.94 -8.91
C ILE A 39 0.96 15.63 -8.72
N HIS A 40 -0.25 15.68 -8.16
CA HIS A 40 -1.11 14.52 -8.00
C HIS A 40 -1.44 13.85 -9.34
N GLU A 41 -1.87 14.62 -10.34
CA GLU A 41 -2.20 14.10 -11.67
C GLU A 41 -0.97 13.52 -12.38
N SER A 42 0.18 14.21 -12.28
CA SER A 42 1.45 13.73 -12.86
C SER A 42 1.91 12.43 -12.22
N ALA A 43 1.91 12.38 -10.88
CA ALA A 43 2.26 11.19 -10.12
C ALA A 43 1.28 10.06 -10.42
N SER A 44 -0.03 10.31 -10.40
CA SER A 44 -1.06 9.31 -10.67
C SER A 44 -0.90 8.67 -12.05
N LYS A 45 -0.66 9.46 -13.11
CA LYS A 45 -0.43 8.92 -14.46
C LYS A 45 0.82 8.07 -14.57
N PHE A 46 1.91 8.51 -13.94
CA PHE A 46 3.16 7.77 -13.94
C PHE A 46 3.04 6.45 -13.15
N PHE A 47 2.44 6.54 -11.96
CA PHE A 47 2.28 5.39 -11.07
C PHE A 47 1.18 4.44 -11.51
N ALA A 48 0.21 4.84 -12.35
CA ALA A 48 -0.82 3.91 -12.85
C ALA A 48 -0.26 2.66 -13.57
N GLN A 49 0.99 2.72 -14.05
CA GLN A 49 1.67 1.58 -14.69
C GLN A 49 2.37 0.65 -13.69
N GLU A 50 2.60 1.12 -12.46
CA GLU A 50 3.53 0.54 -11.49
C GLU A 50 2.88 0.29 -10.12
N CYS A 51 1.82 1.02 -9.82
CA CYS A 51 1.07 1.06 -8.57
C CYS A 51 -0.41 0.88 -8.87
N VAL A 52 -1.07 -0.02 -8.14
CA VAL A 52 -2.52 -0.19 -8.21
C VAL A 52 -3.11 -0.22 -6.82
N ASP A 53 -4.16 0.58 -6.64
CA ASP A 53 -5.06 0.53 -5.49
C ASP A 53 -6.26 -0.32 -5.90
N ALA A 54 -6.24 -1.59 -5.50
CA ALA A 54 -7.31 -2.50 -5.86
C ALA A 54 -8.44 -2.42 -4.82
N LEU A 55 -9.58 -1.88 -5.27
CA LEU A 55 -10.83 -1.89 -4.52
C LEU A 55 -11.57 -3.22 -4.75
N ASP A 56 -12.49 -3.57 -3.85
CA ASP A 56 -13.21 -4.86 -3.71
C ASP A 56 -13.99 -5.39 -4.95
N ASP A 57 -13.75 -4.89 -6.16
CA ASP A 57 -14.29 -5.45 -7.40
C ASP A 57 -13.33 -6.49 -7.99
N GLU A 58 -13.83 -7.71 -8.15
CA GLU A 58 -13.13 -8.82 -8.76
C GLU A 58 -12.65 -8.53 -10.19
N ARG A 59 -13.39 -7.71 -10.94
CA ARG A 59 -13.02 -7.29 -12.30
C ARG A 59 -11.76 -6.43 -12.32
N SER A 60 -11.61 -5.56 -11.33
CA SER A 60 -10.45 -4.67 -11.23
C SER A 60 -9.15 -5.47 -11.15
N PHE A 61 -9.14 -6.60 -10.43
CA PHE A 61 -7.96 -7.47 -10.27
C PHE A 61 -7.58 -8.27 -11.51
N LEU A 62 -8.53 -8.55 -12.41
CA LEU A 62 -8.26 -9.28 -13.66
C LEU A 62 -7.54 -8.41 -14.68
N GLU A 63 -7.78 -7.10 -14.65
CA GLU A 63 -7.20 -6.13 -15.59
C GLU A 63 -5.80 -5.63 -15.14
N ILE A 64 -5.37 -5.95 -13.91
CA ILE A 64 -4.05 -5.55 -13.41
C ILE A 64 -2.96 -6.32 -14.13
N SER A 65 -2.04 -5.56 -14.73
CA SER A 65 -0.81 -6.08 -15.34
C SER A 65 0.03 -6.83 -14.32
N GLU A 66 0.61 -7.97 -14.70
CA GLU A 66 1.52 -8.75 -13.84
C GLU A 66 2.87 -8.04 -13.57
N THR A 67 3.14 -6.95 -14.30
CA THR A 67 4.37 -6.15 -14.20
C THR A 67 4.37 -5.12 -13.07
N ILE A 68 3.26 -4.98 -12.34
CA ILE A 68 3.19 -3.99 -11.26
C ILE A 68 4.24 -4.26 -10.18
N ARG A 69 4.77 -3.18 -9.60
CA ARG A 69 5.79 -3.26 -8.54
C ARG A 69 5.25 -2.88 -7.18
N HIS A 70 4.14 -2.14 -7.12
CA HIS A 70 3.55 -1.70 -5.86
C HIS A 70 2.05 -2.01 -5.88
N LEU A 71 1.57 -2.71 -4.85
CA LEU A 71 0.16 -3.09 -4.74
C LEU A 71 -0.35 -2.65 -3.38
N SER A 72 -1.46 -1.90 -3.38
CA SER A 72 -2.27 -1.69 -2.19
C SER A 72 -3.62 -2.34 -2.38
N VAL A 73 -4.04 -3.11 -1.38
CA VAL A 73 -5.33 -3.80 -1.42
C VAL A 73 -6.12 -3.50 -0.16
N LEU A 74 -7.32 -2.98 -0.38
CA LEU A 74 -8.22 -2.53 0.68
C LEU A 74 -9.38 -3.51 0.85
N ASN A 75 -9.72 -3.84 2.10
CA ASN A 75 -10.81 -4.76 2.45
C ASN A 75 -10.69 -6.12 1.77
N GLU A 76 -9.50 -6.68 1.79
CA GLU A 76 -9.20 -7.94 1.11
C GLU A 76 -10.15 -9.07 1.50
N LYS A 77 -10.74 -9.69 0.48
CA LYS A 77 -11.43 -10.98 0.60
C LYS A 77 -10.41 -12.11 0.40
N PRO A 78 -10.60 -13.29 1.02
CA PRO A 78 -9.66 -14.41 0.92
C PRO A 78 -9.29 -14.82 -0.51
N TYR A 79 -10.23 -14.72 -1.47
CA TYR A 79 -9.96 -15.07 -2.87
C TYR A 79 -9.02 -14.08 -3.58
N ILE A 80 -8.94 -12.83 -3.12
CA ILE A 80 -8.07 -11.79 -3.69
C ILE A 80 -6.61 -12.12 -3.40
N LEU A 81 -6.31 -12.62 -2.20
CA LEU A 81 -4.96 -13.03 -1.80
C LEU A 81 -4.37 -14.07 -2.77
N ARG A 82 -5.18 -15.04 -3.21
CA ARG A 82 -4.75 -16.05 -4.19
C ARG A 82 -4.40 -15.46 -5.56
N LYS A 83 -5.00 -14.31 -5.91
CA LYS A 83 -4.68 -13.61 -7.16
C LYS A 83 -3.38 -12.82 -7.05
N ILE A 84 -2.90 -12.50 -5.85
CA ILE A 84 -1.66 -11.74 -5.66
C ILE A 84 -0.43 -12.59 -6.02
N GLU A 85 -0.54 -13.93 -5.92
CA GLU A 85 0.51 -14.89 -6.31
C GLU A 85 1.00 -14.71 -7.76
N LYS A 86 0.21 -14.07 -8.64
CA LYS A 86 0.61 -13.81 -10.04
C LYS A 86 1.64 -12.68 -10.19
N PHE A 87 1.76 -11.78 -9.21
CA PHE A 87 2.60 -10.58 -9.30
C PHE A 87 4.06 -10.84 -8.87
N LYS A 88 4.84 -11.50 -9.73
CA LYS A 88 6.23 -11.90 -9.44
C LYS A 88 7.21 -10.73 -9.29
N HIS A 89 6.85 -9.55 -9.81
CA HIS A 89 7.68 -8.34 -9.80
C HIS A 89 7.38 -7.40 -8.63
N LEU A 90 6.55 -7.85 -7.68
CA LEU A 90 6.11 -7.00 -6.59
C LEU A 90 7.27 -6.63 -5.65
N HIS A 91 7.47 -5.33 -5.47
CA HIS A 91 8.44 -4.73 -4.55
C HIS A 91 7.79 -4.24 -3.26
N SER A 92 6.53 -3.80 -3.30
CA SER A 92 5.82 -3.32 -2.11
C SER A 92 4.38 -3.84 -2.08
N LEU A 93 3.97 -4.30 -0.91
CA LEU A 93 2.64 -4.83 -0.67
C LEU A 93 2.04 -4.20 0.58
N PHE A 94 0.88 -3.56 0.42
CA PHE A 94 0.08 -3.01 1.50
C PHE A 94 -1.25 -3.74 1.57
N LEU A 95 -1.42 -4.57 2.59
CA LEU A 95 -2.62 -5.38 2.80
C LEU A 95 -3.44 -4.85 3.95
N PHE A 96 -4.70 -4.52 3.70
CA PHE A 96 -5.67 -4.14 4.72
C PHE A 96 -6.75 -5.21 4.82
N TYR A 97 -6.48 -6.21 5.66
CA TYR A 97 -7.31 -7.40 5.82
C TYR A 97 -8.19 -7.30 7.06
N LYS A 98 -9.50 -7.14 6.88
CA LYS A 98 -10.44 -6.99 8.00
C LYS A 98 -11.24 -8.25 8.32
N ALA A 99 -11.06 -9.33 7.57
CA ALA A 99 -11.77 -10.58 7.84
C ALA A 99 -11.07 -11.39 8.94
N SER A 100 -11.82 -12.28 9.60
CA SER A 100 -11.34 -13.18 10.66
C SER A 100 -11.16 -14.61 10.14
N ASP A 101 -10.62 -14.76 8.94
CA ASP A 101 -10.45 -16.07 8.29
C ASP A 101 -9.15 -16.75 8.77
N GLU A 102 -9.23 -18.05 9.05
CA GLU A 102 -8.09 -18.88 9.46
C GLU A 102 -7.13 -19.21 8.30
N ASP A 103 -7.58 -19.10 7.04
CA ASP A 103 -6.79 -19.48 5.85
C ASP A 103 -5.87 -18.36 5.32
N ILE A 104 -5.85 -17.18 5.95
CA ILE A 104 -4.99 -16.07 5.51
C ILE A 104 -3.50 -16.40 5.57
N CYS A 105 -3.06 -17.13 6.61
CA CYS A 105 -1.65 -17.49 6.75
C CYS A 105 -1.15 -18.33 5.57
N SER A 106 -1.97 -19.26 5.07
CA SER A 106 -1.60 -20.10 3.94
C SER A 106 -1.48 -19.29 2.64
N ALA A 107 -2.40 -18.34 2.43
CA ALA A 107 -2.40 -17.48 1.26
C ALA A 107 -1.21 -16.51 1.30
N LEU A 108 -0.91 -15.93 2.46
CA LEU A 108 0.26 -15.06 2.65
C LEU A 108 1.57 -15.81 2.40
N THR A 109 1.72 -17.04 2.90
CA THR A 109 2.90 -17.87 2.61
C THR A 109 3.13 -18.02 1.11
N LYS A 110 2.09 -18.33 0.34
CA LYS A 110 2.20 -18.46 -1.12
C LYS A 110 2.56 -17.13 -1.80
N ILE A 111 2.00 -16.01 -1.32
CA ILE A 111 2.37 -14.68 -1.81
C ILE A 111 3.86 -14.43 -1.60
N PHE A 112 4.41 -14.77 -0.44
CA PHE A 112 5.84 -14.58 -0.16
C PHE A 112 6.73 -15.50 -0.99
N GLU A 113 6.32 -16.75 -1.19
CA GLU A 113 7.03 -17.68 -2.07
C GLU A 113 7.06 -17.17 -3.53
N ALA A 114 5.97 -16.57 -4.00
CA ALA A 114 5.87 -16.01 -5.34
C ALA A 114 6.57 -14.64 -5.50
N SER A 115 6.61 -13.84 -4.44
CA SER A 115 7.07 -12.44 -4.45
C SER A 115 8.52 -12.28 -3.99
N ILE A 116 9.45 -12.91 -4.70
CA ILE A 116 10.88 -12.91 -4.35
C ILE A 116 11.53 -11.51 -4.33
N ASN A 117 10.91 -10.53 -4.98
CA ASN A 117 11.42 -9.15 -5.06
C ASN A 117 10.81 -8.22 -4.01
N LEU A 118 10.02 -8.75 -3.07
CA LEU A 118 9.32 -7.96 -2.07
C LEU A 118 10.32 -7.33 -1.10
N ARG A 119 10.30 -5.99 -1.01
CA ARG A 119 11.18 -5.20 -0.13
C ARG A 119 10.43 -4.51 0.99
N LEU A 120 9.13 -4.27 0.78
CA LEU A 120 8.27 -3.60 1.73
C LEU A 120 6.97 -4.38 1.89
N LEU A 121 6.66 -4.73 3.13
CA LEU A 121 5.43 -5.38 3.50
C LEU A 121 4.77 -4.60 4.62
N TYR A 122 3.51 -4.22 4.39
CA TYR A 122 2.65 -3.66 5.40
C TYR A 122 1.37 -4.49 5.46
N ILE A 123 1.05 -5.02 6.64
CA ILE A 123 -0.18 -5.79 6.87
C ILE A 123 -0.92 -5.16 8.03
N PHE A 124 -2.11 -4.65 7.75
CA PHE A 124 -3.09 -4.27 8.75
C PHE A 124 -4.16 -5.36 8.84
N ALA A 125 -4.03 -6.24 9.83
CA ALA A 125 -4.95 -7.35 10.06
C ALA A 125 -5.35 -7.43 11.54
N PRO A 126 -6.32 -6.61 11.99
CA PRO A 126 -6.65 -6.45 13.41
C PRO A 126 -7.19 -7.72 14.07
N TYR A 127 -7.66 -8.69 13.28
CA TYR A 127 -8.21 -9.96 13.77
C TYR A 127 -7.26 -11.15 13.57
N LEU A 128 -6.05 -10.92 13.06
CA LEU A 128 -5.06 -11.98 12.86
C LEU A 128 -4.53 -12.43 14.23
N LYS A 129 -4.91 -13.64 14.64
CA LYS A 129 -4.51 -14.21 15.95
C LYS A 129 -3.09 -14.80 15.95
N VAL A 130 -2.50 -15.01 14.78
CA VAL A 130 -1.20 -15.66 14.63
C VAL A 130 -0.18 -14.62 14.16
N ILE A 131 0.89 -14.44 14.93
CA ILE A 131 2.07 -13.71 14.43
C ILE A 131 2.64 -14.54 13.29
N LEU A 132 2.57 -13.97 12.09
CA LEU A 132 3.23 -14.51 10.90
C LEU A 132 4.72 -14.61 11.19
N ARG A 133 5.19 -15.83 11.44
CA ARG A 133 6.61 -16.13 11.59
C ARG A 133 7.19 -16.25 10.19
N ILE A 134 7.46 -15.12 9.56
CA ILE A 134 8.07 -15.09 8.23
C ILE A 134 9.53 -14.66 8.40
N LEU A 135 10.42 -15.49 7.84
CA LEU A 135 11.84 -15.27 7.51
C LEU A 135 12.89 -15.71 8.55
N GLU A 136 13.28 -16.98 8.48
CA GLU A 136 14.67 -17.33 8.18
C GLU A 136 14.79 -17.41 6.65
N ILE A 137 15.16 -16.31 5.99
CA ILE A 137 15.71 -16.28 4.62
C ILE A 137 16.96 -15.41 4.66
#